data_AF-A0AAV2EWK0-F1
#
_entry.id   AF-A0AAV2EWK0-F1
#
_cell.length_a   1.000
_cell.length_b   1.000
_cell.length_c   1.000
_cell.angle_alpha   90.00
_cell.angle_beta   90.00
_cell.angle_gamma   90.00
#
_symmetry.space_group_name_H-M   'P 1'
#
loop_
_entity.id
_entity.type
_entity.pdbx_description
1 polymer ?
#
loop_
_entity_poly.entity_id
_entity_poly.type
_entity_poly.pdbx_seq_one_letter_code
_entity_poly.pdbx_strand_id
1 'polypeptide(L)'
;MTFENSAGPAKHQAVAFRSDSDLSVYYRVEVRGYQDSLYTHTMRQFYRDCVIRGTVDFIFGNAAAVFQNCSILARKGLDNQKNTITAHGKKDPNQATGYSIQFCSIGADADLLPFANSSYTYLGRPWKNFSTTVVMQSYISAAVRPEGWLEWNGPMYLDTLYYGEYMNYGPGAAVGRRVRWPGFHLLNSSSEASNFTVAQFIEGNLWLPSTGVRYSAGFQQV
;
A
#
# COMPACT_ATOMS: atom_id res chain seq x y z
N MET A 1 1.33 -18.58 -8.31
CA MET A 1 0.85 -19.22 -7.05
C MET A 1 -0.13 -18.26 -6.40
N THR A 2 -1.17 -18.76 -5.72
CA THR A 2 -2.16 -17.94 -5.01
C THR A 2 -2.22 -18.34 -3.54
N PHE A 3 -2.17 -17.34 -2.65
CA PHE A 3 -2.46 -17.48 -1.22
C PHE A 3 -3.83 -16.88 -0.95
N GLU A 4 -4.77 -17.70 -0.44
CA GLU A 4 -6.15 -17.29 -0.25
C GLU A 4 -6.66 -17.60 1.16
N ASN A 5 -7.44 -16.67 1.72
CA ASN A 5 -8.30 -16.91 2.86
C ASN A 5 -9.76 -16.61 2.50
N SER A 6 -10.60 -17.65 2.53
CA SER A 6 -12.00 -17.61 2.08
C SER A 6 -13.02 -17.36 3.21
N ALA A 7 -12.58 -16.89 4.39
CA ALA A 7 -13.47 -16.68 5.54
C ALA A 7 -14.63 -15.69 5.26
N GLY A 8 -14.41 -14.71 4.38
CA GLY A 8 -15.40 -13.70 4.02
C GLY A 8 -15.40 -12.47 4.93
N PRO A 9 -16.04 -11.36 4.49
CA PRO A 9 -15.94 -10.06 5.15
C PRO A 9 -16.68 -10.00 6.49
N ALA A 10 -17.62 -10.92 6.74
CA ALA A 10 -18.35 -11.04 8.01
C ALA A 10 -17.52 -11.68 9.13
N LYS A 11 -16.35 -12.24 8.82
CA LYS A 11 -15.45 -12.87 9.80
C LYS A 11 -14.36 -11.94 10.31
N HIS A 12 -14.41 -10.66 9.93
CA HIS A 12 -13.41 -9.66 10.30
C HIS A 12 -12.01 -10.09 9.85
N GLN A 13 -10.98 -9.93 10.69
CA GLN A 13 -9.59 -10.20 10.35
C GLN A 13 -9.37 -11.66 9.92
N ALA A 14 -8.86 -11.86 8.70
CA ALA A 14 -8.59 -13.18 8.15
C ALA A 14 -7.42 -13.15 7.17
N VAL A 15 -6.21 -13.34 7.70
CA VAL A 15 -4.95 -13.28 6.94
C VAL A 15 -4.87 -14.40 5.91
N ALA A 16 -4.54 -14.05 4.66
CA ALA A 16 -4.22 -15.01 3.60
C ALA A 16 -2.72 -15.33 3.55
N PHE A 17 -1.88 -14.32 3.75
CA PHE A 17 -0.42 -14.50 3.78
C PHE A 17 0.24 -13.60 4.84
N ARG A 18 1.13 -14.18 5.65
CA ARG A 18 1.97 -13.45 6.61
C ARG A 18 3.43 -13.67 6.28
N SER A 19 4.20 -12.58 6.18
CA SER A 19 5.66 -12.63 6.03
C SER A 19 6.35 -11.89 7.16
N ASP A 20 7.28 -12.57 7.82
CA ASP A 20 8.27 -12.02 8.75
C ASP A 20 9.72 -12.35 8.34
N SER A 21 9.92 -12.82 7.11
CA SER A 21 11.24 -13.12 6.54
C SER A 21 11.91 -11.86 6.02
N ASP A 22 13.17 -11.66 6.39
CA ASP A 22 14.04 -10.65 5.79
C ASP A 22 14.50 -11.08 4.39
N LEU A 23 14.83 -10.09 3.55
CA LEU A 23 15.30 -10.27 2.18
C LEU A 23 14.40 -11.19 1.35
N SER A 24 13.08 -11.08 1.54
CA SER A 24 12.10 -11.94 0.89
C SER A 24 11.56 -11.32 -0.40
N VAL A 25 11.41 -12.16 -1.43
CA VAL A 25 10.81 -11.77 -2.72
C VAL A 25 9.55 -12.58 -2.98
N TYR A 26 8.48 -11.87 -3.32
CA TYR A 26 7.22 -12.44 -3.78
C TYR A 26 7.02 -12.02 -5.23
N TYR A 27 7.16 -12.97 -6.15
CA TYR A 27 7.13 -12.71 -7.59
C TYR A 27 5.98 -13.45 -8.26
N ARG A 28 5.11 -12.71 -8.97
CA ARG A 28 3.95 -13.28 -9.70
C ARG A 28 3.07 -14.18 -8.81
N VAL A 29 2.82 -13.70 -7.59
CA VAL A 29 1.88 -14.31 -6.68
C VAL A 29 0.60 -13.49 -6.61
N GLU A 30 -0.48 -14.18 -6.26
CA GLU A 30 -1.72 -13.54 -5.85
C GLU A 30 -1.91 -13.72 -4.34
N VAL A 31 -2.30 -12.65 -3.66
CA VAL A 31 -2.79 -12.69 -2.28
C VAL A 31 -4.23 -12.22 -2.27
N ARG A 32 -5.15 -13.09 -1.86
CA ARG A 32 -6.58 -12.86 -1.93
C ARG A 32 -7.27 -13.09 -0.58
N GLY A 33 -7.96 -12.08 -0.10
CA GLY A 33 -8.81 -12.18 1.08
C GLY A 33 -9.85 -11.07 1.12
N TYR A 34 -10.20 -10.68 2.35
CA TYR A 34 -11.03 -9.52 2.66
C TYR A 34 -10.27 -8.60 3.61
N GLN A 35 -10.62 -8.59 4.90
CA GLN A 35 -9.90 -7.81 5.90
C GLN A 35 -8.57 -8.50 6.27
N ASP A 36 -7.49 -7.71 6.36
CA ASP A 36 -6.15 -8.13 6.77
C ASP A 36 -5.50 -9.18 5.82
N SER A 37 -5.75 -9.08 4.51
CA SER A 37 -5.34 -10.10 3.53
C SER A 37 -3.83 -10.41 3.51
N LEU A 38 -2.99 -9.37 3.42
CA LEU A 38 -1.53 -9.46 3.38
C LEU A 38 -0.93 -8.83 4.63
N TYR A 39 -0.35 -9.67 5.49
CA TYR A 39 0.36 -9.24 6.68
C TYR A 39 1.87 -9.16 6.45
N THR A 40 2.35 -8.01 6.00
CA THR A 40 3.78 -7.68 5.90
C THR A 40 4.33 -7.35 7.29
N HIS A 41 4.48 -8.38 8.12
CA HIS A 41 4.68 -8.26 9.56
C HIS A 41 5.92 -7.44 9.93
N THR A 42 7.09 -7.82 9.41
CA THR A 42 8.38 -7.16 9.71
C THR A 42 9.44 -7.43 8.62
N MET A 43 10.64 -6.87 8.78
CA MET A 43 11.82 -7.02 7.92
C MET A 43 11.68 -6.42 6.51
N ARG A 44 12.70 -6.61 5.65
CA ARG A 44 12.71 -6.10 4.27
C ARG A 44 12.03 -7.09 3.33
N GLN A 45 11.09 -6.59 2.53
CA GLN A 45 10.27 -7.42 1.64
C GLN A 45 10.09 -6.74 0.28
N PHE A 46 10.12 -7.53 -0.80
CA PHE A 46 9.90 -7.05 -2.16
C PHE A 46 8.79 -7.83 -2.85
N TYR A 47 7.75 -7.13 -3.30
CA TYR A 47 6.61 -7.69 -4.03
C TYR A 47 6.66 -7.20 -5.47
N ARG A 48 6.74 -8.13 -6.43
CA ARG A 48 6.93 -7.82 -7.86
C ARG A 48 5.95 -8.56 -8.74
N ASP A 49 5.27 -7.83 -9.64
CA ASP A 49 4.29 -8.38 -10.58
C ASP A 49 3.17 -9.17 -9.86
N CYS A 50 2.81 -8.76 -8.63
CA CYS A 50 1.82 -9.45 -7.81
C CYS A 50 0.40 -8.89 -8.02
N VAL A 51 -0.59 -9.68 -7.63
CA VAL A 51 -1.96 -9.20 -7.48
C VAL A 51 -2.40 -9.32 -6.03
N ILE A 52 -2.88 -8.23 -5.43
CA ILE A 52 -3.25 -8.17 -4.03
C ILE A 52 -4.68 -7.67 -3.93
N ARG A 53 -5.54 -8.45 -3.26
CA ARG A 53 -6.98 -8.19 -3.17
C ARG A 53 -7.47 -8.22 -1.73
N GLY A 54 -8.30 -7.25 -1.36
CA GLY A 54 -8.97 -7.25 -0.05
C GLY A 54 -9.89 -6.04 0.17
N THR A 55 -10.32 -5.83 1.41
CA THR A 55 -11.27 -4.77 1.79
C THR A 55 -10.67 -3.79 2.79
N VAL A 56 -10.63 -4.17 4.07
CA VAL A 56 -10.14 -3.35 5.18
C VAL A 56 -8.70 -3.73 5.48
N ASP A 57 -7.82 -2.73 5.53
CA ASP A 57 -6.42 -2.86 5.96
C ASP A 57 -5.68 -4.02 5.27
N PHE A 58 -5.97 -4.24 4.00
CA PHE A 58 -5.63 -5.52 3.37
C PHE A 58 -4.13 -5.66 3.02
N ILE A 59 -3.35 -4.59 3.18
CA ILE A 59 -1.89 -4.59 3.28
C ILE A 59 -1.52 -3.93 4.62
N PHE A 60 -1.07 -4.69 5.60
CA PHE A 60 -0.81 -4.17 6.95
C PHE A 60 0.40 -4.81 7.61
N GLY A 61 0.87 -4.20 8.70
CA GLY A 61 2.11 -4.59 9.38
C GLY A 61 3.14 -3.46 9.47
N ASN A 62 4.39 -3.83 9.74
CA ASN A 62 5.49 -2.90 10.01
C ASN A 62 6.79 -3.29 9.27
N ALA A 63 6.67 -3.94 8.12
CA ALA A 63 7.81 -4.24 7.26
C ALA A 63 8.36 -2.98 6.57
N ALA A 64 9.62 -3.04 6.13
CA ALA A 64 10.12 -2.19 5.05
C ALA A 64 9.77 -2.89 3.73
N ALA A 65 8.63 -2.56 3.14
CA ALA A 65 8.12 -3.28 1.97
C ALA A 65 7.99 -2.37 0.75
N VAL A 66 8.54 -2.85 -0.38
CA VAL A 66 8.35 -2.22 -1.69
C VAL A 66 7.45 -3.12 -2.55
N PHE A 67 6.37 -2.53 -3.05
CA PHE A 67 5.47 -3.13 -4.04
C PHE A 67 5.78 -2.50 -5.38
N GLN A 68 6.23 -3.30 -6.35
CA GLN A 68 6.63 -2.82 -7.65
C GLN A 68 5.86 -3.53 -8.76
N ASN A 69 5.23 -2.75 -9.65
CA ASN A 69 4.43 -3.28 -10.77
C ASN A 69 3.34 -4.27 -10.33
N CYS A 70 2.70 -4.01 -9.18
CA CYS A 70 1.61 -4.83 -8.65
C CYS A 70 0.24 -4.29 -9.06
N SER A 71 -0.75 -5.17 -9.15
CA SER A 71 -2.17 -4.80 -9.22
C SER A 71 -2.78 -4.90 -7.82
N ILE A 72 -3.26 -3.78 -7.29
CA ILE A 72 -3.79 -3.65 -5.94
C ILE A 72 -5.28 -3.30 -6.06
N LEU A 73 -6.13 -4.27 -5.73
CA LEU A 73 -7.56 -4.24 -6.05
C LEU A 73 -8.42 -4.33 -4.79
N ALA A 74 -9.13 -3.25 -4.47
CA ALA A 74 -10.12 -3.23 -3.40
C ALA A 74 -11.38 -3.99 -3.84
N ARG A 75 -11.93 -4.81 -2.95
CA ARG A 75 -13.11 -5.66 -3.20
C ARG A 75 -14.37 -5.12 -2.54
N LYS A 76 -15.53 -5.65 -2.91
CA LYS A 76 -16.79 -5.38 -2.20
C LYS A 76 -16.78 -6.07 -0.84
N GLY A 77 -16.80 -5.27 0.22
CA GLY A 77 -16.99 -5.69 1.60
C GLY A 77 -18.46 -5.65 2.06
N LEU A 78 -18.67 -5.61 3.37
CA LEU A 78 -19.99 -5.41 3.98
C LEU A 78 -20.58 -4.05 3.57
N ASP A 79 -21.89 -3.89 3.76
CA ASP A 79 -22.54 -2.61 3.52
C ASP A 79 -22.03 -1.53 4.49
N ASN A 80 -21.83 -0.33 3.95
CA ASN A 80 -21.23 0.82 4.65
C ASN A 80 -19.78 0.60 5.16
N GLN A 81 -19.15 -0.53 4.85
CA GLN A 81 -17.73 -0.75 5.11
C GLN A 81 -16.88 0.14 4.20
N LYS A 82 -15.89 0.82 4.79
CA LYS A 82 -14.87 1.56 4.05
C LYS A 82 -13.68 0.64 3.81
N ASN A 83 -13.19 0.61 2.58
CA ASN A 83 -11.97 -0.09 2.21
C ASN A 83 -10.75 0.79 2.48
N THR A 84 -9.69 0.16 2.97
CA THR A 84 -8.39 0.79 3.21
C THR A 84 -7.32 -0.12 2.67
N ILE A 85 -6.53 0.37 1.71
CA ILE A 85 -5.49 -0.44 1.07
C ILE A 85 -4.37 -0.73 2.07
N THR A 86 -3.84 0.30 2.73
CA THR A 86 -2.75 0.14 3.68
C THR A 86 -3.13 0.48 5.12
N ALA A 87 -2.57 -0.26 6.07
CA ALA A 87 -2.52 0.11 7.48
C ALA A 87 -1.12 -0.13 8.05
N HIS A 88 -0.21 0.84 7.84
CA HIS A 88 1.17 0.72 8.31
C HIS A 88 1.27 0.97 9.82
N GLY A 89 2.09 0.14 10.49
CA GLY A 89 2.13 -0.03 11.92
C GLY A 89 3.41 0.44 12.61
N LYS A 90 4.14 1.40 12.03
CA LYS A 90 5.37 1.95 12.63
C LYS A 90 5.08 2.74 13.90
N LYS A 91 5.78 2.36 14.98
CA LYS A 91 5.55 2.86 16.35
C LYS A 91 6.65 3.79 16.86
N ASP A 92 7.82 3.72 16.26
CA ASP A 92 9.01 4.48 16.65
C ASP A 92 9.58 5.17 15.40
N PRO A 93 9.87 6.49 15.44
CA PRO A 93 10.35 7.22 14.27
C PRO A 93 11.69 6.70 13.74
N ASN A 94 12.50 6.06 14.59
CA ASN A 94 13.82 5.52 14.26
C ASN A 94 13.75 4.17 13.53
N GLN A 95 12.58 3.55 13.42
CA GLN A 95 12.41 2.33 12.61
C GLN A 95 12.47 2.69 11.13
N ALA A 96 13.38 2.06 10.39
CA ALA A 96 13.47 2.20 8.93
C ALA A 96 12.40 1.33 8.22
N THR A 97 11.13 1.46 8.61
CA THR A 97 9.99 0.68 8.08
C THR A 97 8.96 1.61 7.43
N GLY A 98 8.15 1.06 6.54
CA GLY A 98 7.23 1.80 5.70
C GLY A 98 6.83 1.01 4.46
N TYR A 99 5.83 1.54 3.76
CA TYR A 99 5.43 1.02 2.46
C TYR A 99 5.80 1.98 1.34
N SER A 100 6.37 1.41 0.28
CA SER A 100 6.61 2.10 -0.98
C SER A 100 5.85 1.35 -2.08
N ILE A 101 4.87 2.01 -2.67
CA ILE A 101 4.03 1.46 -3.75
C ILE A 101 4.43 2.17 -5.03
N GLN A 102 5.20 1.50 -5.88
CA GLN A 102 5.84 2.06 -7.06
C GLN A 102 5.39 1.34 -8.35
N PHE A 103 5.08 2.09 -9.41
CA PHE A 103 4.65 1.52 -10.71
C PHE A 103 3.42 0.59 -10.62
N CYS A 104 2.61 0.72 -9.58
CA CYS A 104 1.48 -0.16 -9.36
C CYS A 104 0.23 0.37 -10.07
N SER A 105 -0.76 -0.51 -10.24
CA SER A 105 -2.12 -0.14 -10.61
C SER A 105 -3.03 -0.33 -9.39
N ILE A 106 -3.66 0.76 -8.94
CA ILE A 106 -4.52 0.78 -7.76
C ILE A 106 -5.97 1.02 -8.20
N GLY A 107 -6.88 0.13 -7.80
CA GLY A 107 -8.29 0.33 -8.09
C GLY A 107 -9.25 -0.64 -7.42
N ALA A 108 -10.42 -0.79 -8.03
CA ALA A 108 -11.47 -1.68 -7.59
C ALA A 108 -11.43 -2.99 -8.39
N ASP A 109 -11.68 -4.11 -7.71
CA ASP A 109 -11.98 -5.38 -8.35
C ASP A 109 -13.40 -5.36 -8.96
N ALA A 110 -13.69 -6.33 -9.82
CA ALA A 110 -14.93 -6.40 -10.57
C ALA A 110 -16.19 -6.39 -9.68
N ASP A 111 -16.11 -6.97 -8.47
CA ASP A 111 -17.21 -7.02 -7.51
C ASP A 111 -17.52 -5.66 -6.86
N LEU A 112 -16.55 -4.75 -6.80
CA LEU A 112 -16.69 -3.43 -6.19
C LEU A 112 -17.13 -2.36 -7.20
N LEU A 113 -16.82 -2.51 -8.49
CA LEU A 113 -17.11 -1.48 -9.51
C LEU A 113 -18.55 -0.94 -9.49
N PRO A 114 -19.61 -1.77 -9.35
CA PRO A 114 -21.00 -1.27 -9.28
C PRO A 114 -21.31 -0.45 -8.01
N PHE A 115 -20.47 -0.56 -6.98
CA PHE A 115 -20.65 0.02 -5.65
C PHE A 115 -19.60 1.07 -5.30
N ALA A 116 -18.77 1.51 -6.25
CA ALA A 116 -17.68 2.47 -5.99
C ALA A 116 -18.17 3.78 -5.34
N ASN A 117 -19.43 4.16 -5.59
CA ASN A 117 -20.07 5.35 -5.02
C ASN A 117 -20.71 5.14 -3.63
N SER A 118 -20.78 3.90 -3.12
CA SER A 118 -21.36 3.58 -1.81
C SER A 118 -20.43 2.78 -0.89
N SER A 119 -19.38 2.17 -1.45
CA SER A 119 -18.32 1.44 -0.74
C SER A 119 -16.98 2.15 -1.00
N TYR A 120 -16.66 3.11 -0.13
CA TYR A 120 -15.54 4.03 -0.32
C TYR A 120 -14.19 3.35 -0.10
N THR A 121 -13.22 3.64 -0.99
CA THR A 121 -11.85 3.12 -0.92
C THR A 121 -10.85 4.24 -0.70
N TYR A 122 -9.90 4.01 0.22
CA TYR A 122 -8.82 4.94 0.56
C TYR A 122 -7.45 4.24 0.41
N LEU A 123 -6.41 5.01 0.12
CA LEU A 123 -5.03 4.54 0.03
C LEU A 123 -4.54 3.93 1.35
N GLY A 124 -5.00 4.46 2.49
CA GLY A 124 -4.71 3.84 3.78
C GLY A 124 -5.18 4.64 4.98
N ARG A 125 -4.86 4.11 6.17
CA ARG A 125 -5.11 4.74 7.48
C ARG A 125 -4.02 4.40 8.51
N PRO A 126 -3.69 5.31 9.44
CA PRO A 126 -2.51 5.16 10.29
C PRO A 126 -2.76 4.23 11.47
N TRP A 127 -2.39 2.95 11.36
CA TRP A 127 -2.59 2.00 12.47
C TRP A 127 -1.77 2.38 13.72
N LYS A 128 -0.65 3.07 13.53
CA LYS A 128 0.25 3.57 14.58
C LYS A 128 0.74 4.99 14.28
N ASN A 129 1.29 5.64 15.31
CA ASN A 129 1.71 7.05 15.36
C ASN A 129 2.71 7.50 14.29
N PHE A 130 3.54 6.62 13.77
CA PHE A 130 4.49 6.96 12.71
C PHE A 130 4.21 6.18 11.42
N SER A 131 2.93 5.85 11.18
CA SER A 131 2.51 5.20 9.93
C SER A 131 3.13 5.89 8.73
N THR A 132 3.73 5.11 7.84
CA THR A 132 4.59 5.61 6.75
C THR A 132 4.20 4.86 5.49
N THR A 133 3.69 5.57 4.49
CA THR A 133 3.26 4.97 3.22
C THR A 133 3.44 5.99 2.12
N VAL A 134 4.14 5.59 1.05
CA VAL A 134 4.35 6.40 -0.13
C VAL A 134 3.80 5.69 -1.34
N VAL A 135 2.95 6.37 -2.10
CA VAL A 135 2.43 5.90 -3.40
C VAL A 135 3.05 6.75 -4.48
N MET A 136 3.81 6.15 -5.38
CA MET A 136 4.54 6.90 -6.40
C MET A 136 4.54 6.23 -7.77
N GLN A 137 4.55 7.06 -8.82
CA GLN A 137 4.59 6.64 -10.22
C GLN A 137 3.55 5.55 -10.55
N SER A 138 2.40 5.60 -9.89
CA SER A 138 1.38 4.55 -9.94
C SER A 138 0.09 5.06 -10.57
N TYR A 139 -0.63 4.17 -11.24
CA TYR A 139 -1.98 4.45 -11.71
C TYR A 139 -2.94 4.36 -10.52
N ILE A 140 -3.79 5.37 -10.35
CA ILE A 140 -4.86 5.40 -9.35
C ILE A 140 -6.19 5.58 -10.08
N SER A 141 -7.04 4.56 -10.03
CA SER A 141 -8.38 4.59 -10.63
C SER A 141 -9.34 5.51 -9.88
N ALA A 142 -10.50 5.79 -10.49
CA ALA A 142 -11.55 6.64 -9.91
C ALA A 142 -12.24 6.01 -8.68
N ALA A 143 -11.95 4.74 -8.37
CA ALA A 143 -12.49 4.08 -7.18
C ALA A 143 -11.89 4.61 -5.88
N VAL A 144 -10.70 5.22 -5.94
CA VAL A 144 -10.07 5.85 -4.77
C VAL A 144 -10.70 7.21 -4.52
N ARG A 145 -11.09 7.43 -3.27
CA ARG A 145 -11.71 8.67 -2.79
C ARG A 145 -10.80 9.88 -3.01
N PRO A 146 -11.35 11.06 -3.38
CA PRO A 146 -10.56 12.27 -3.56
C PRO A 146 -9.76 12.69 -2.32
N GLU A 147 -10.26 12.38 -1.12
CA GLU A 147 -9.59 12.60 0.16
C GLU A 147 -8.27 11.81 0.27
N GLY A 148 -8.16 10.68 -0.45
CA GLY A 148 -6.97 9.82 -0.55
C GLY A 148 -6.79 8.93 0.68
N TRP A 149 -6.76 9.52 1.87
CA TRP A 149 -6.41 8.85 3.13
C TRP A 149 -7.55 8.95 4.14
N LEU A 150 -7.65 7.96 5.04
CA LEU A 150 -8.70 7.87 6.05
C LEU A 150 -8.11 7.93 7.46
N GLU A 151 -8.77 8.63 8.37
CA GLU A 151 -8.37 8.68 9.77
C GLU A 151 -8.42 7.29 10.41
N TRP A 152 -7.53 7.04 11.37
CA TRP A 152 -7.63 5.84 12.22
C TRP A 152 -8.71 6.01 13.28
N ASN A 153 -8.56 7.08 14.09
CA ASN A 153 -9.51 7.45 15.13
C ASN A 153 -9.41 8.96 15.42
N GLY A 154 -10.27 9.76 14.78
CA GLY A 154 -10.25 11.21 14.90
C GLY A 154 -8.88 11.81 14.53
N PRO A 155 -8.35 12.79 15.29
CA PRO A 155 -7.09 13.47 14.97
C PRO A 155 -5.84 12.65 15.31
N MET A 156 -5.98 11.40 15.75
CA MET A 156 -4.86 10.56 16.17
C MET A 156 -3.87 10.34 15.01
N TYR A 157 -2.59 10.63 15.29
CA TYR A 157 -1.43 10.38 14.42
C TYR A 157 -1.31 11.28 13.18
N LEU A 158 -2.26 12.18 12.94
CA LEU A 158 -2.30 12.98 11.70
C LEU A 158 -1.13 13.98 11.58
N ASP A 159 -0.50 14.31 12.70
CA ASP A 159 0.66 15.20 12.82
C ASP A 159 2.02 14.47 12.75
N THR A 160 2.02 13.14 12.90
CA THR A 160 3.22 12.32 13.12
C THR A 160 3.41 11.22 12.08
N LEU A 161 2.35 10.85 11.36
CA LEU A 161 2.42 9.97 10.19
C LEU A 161 3.21 10.63 9.04
N TYR A 162 3.64 9.82 8.07
CA TYR A 162 4.22 10.28 6.81
C TYR A 162 3.53 9.60 5.62
N TYR A 163 2.57 10.30 5.00
CA TYR A 163 1.89 9.83 3.79
C TYR A 163 2.29 10.66 2.58
N GLY A 164 2.96 10.01 1.63
CA GLY A 164 3.53 10.63 0.45
C GLY A 164 2.83 10.23 -0.83
N GLU A 165 2.62 11.19 -1.73
CA GLU A 165 2.26 10.93 -3.13
C GLU A 165 3.26 11.60 -4.08
N TYR A 166 3.73 10.88 -5.11
CA TYR A 166 4.71 11.39 -6.09
C TYR A 166 4.39 10.92 -7.51
N MET A 167 4.12 11.84 -8.44
CA MET A 167 3.93 11.55 -9.87
C MET A 167 2.94 10.40 -10.17
N ASN A 168 1.88 10.26 -9.37
CA ASN A 168 0.79 9.34 -9.68
C ASN A 168 -0.05 9.86 -10.84
N TYR A 169 -0.73 8.96 -11.56
CA TYR A 169 -1.56 9.30 -12.70
C TYR A 169 -2.88 8.53 -12.69
N GLY A 170 -3.81 8.91 -13.57
CA GLY A 170 -5.15 8.34 -13.61
C GLY A 170 -6.19 9.17 -12.85
N PRO A 171 -7.48 8.83 -12.98
CA PRO A 171 -8.57 9.68 -12.52
C PRO A 171 -8.67 9.84 -10.98
N GLY A 172 -8.09 8.92 -10.20
CA GLY A 172 -8.01 9.03 -8.73
C GLY A 172 -6.75 9.73 -8.20
N ALA A 173 -5.81 10.10 -9.08
CA ALA A 173 -4.53 10.70 -8.69
C ALA A 173 -4.60 12.21 -8.44
N ALA A 174 -5.74 12.86 -8.68
CA ALA A 174 -5.89 14.30 -8.47
C ALA A 174 -5.75 14.66 -6.98
N VAL A 175 -4.81 15.56 -6.67
CA VAL A 175 -4.43 15.90 -5.29
C VAL A 175 -5.21 17.06 -4.67
N GLY A 176 -5.97 17.82 -5.48
CA GLY A 176 -6.63 19.07 -5.04
C GLY A 176 -7.69 18.92 -3.94
N ARG A 177 -8.13 17.69 -3.64
CA ARG A 177 -9.10 17.38 -2.56
C ARG A 177 -8.55 16.41 -1.52
N ARG A 178 -7.23 16.17 -1.50
CA ARG A 178 -6.60 15.37 -0.46
C ARG A 178 -6.81 16.00 0.91
N VAL A 179 -6.71 15.16 1.93
CA VAL A 179 -6.64 15.58 3.33
C VAL A 179 -5.56 16.66 3.55
N ARG A 180 -5.77 17.52 4.55
CA ARG A 180 -4.84 18.62 4.91
C ARG A 180 -4.05 18.33 6.18
N TRP A 181 -3.76 17.06 6.44
CA TRP A 181 -3.05 16.64 7.64
C TRP A 181 -1.57 17.08 7.58
N PRO A 182 -0.94 17.48 8.69
CA PRO A 182 0.47 17.85 8.69
C PRO A 182 1.39 16.72 8.20
N GLY A 183 1.05 15.46 8.46
CA GLY A 183 1.78 14.28 7.99
C GLY A 183 1.50 13.88 6.54
N PHE A 184 0.61 14.57 5.83
CA PHE A 184 0.43 14.35 4.39
C PHE A 184 1.38 15.24 3.59
N HIS A 185 2.08 14.62 2.63
CA HIS A 185 3.12 15.26 1.83
C HIS A 185 2.89 14.99 0.34
N LEU A 186 2.65 16.05 -0.41
CA LEU A 186 2.83 16.00 -1.86
C LEU A 186 4.32 16.16 -2.17
N LEU A 187 4.96 15.07 -2.60
CA LEU A 187 6.38 15.10 -2.92
C LEU A 187 6.54 15.75 -4.29
N ASN A 188 7.29 16.84 -4.36
CA ASN A 188 7.48 17.60 -5.61
C ASN A 188 8.88 17.43 -6.19
N SER A 189 9.81 16.85 -5.43
CA SER A 189 11.18 16.60 -5.87
C SER A 189 11.50 15.12 -5.95
N SER A 190 12.31 14.76 -6.96
CA SER A 190 12.85 13.40 -7.07
C SER A 190 13.76 13.04 -5.90
N SER A 191 14.41 14.01 -5.27
CA SER A 191 15.26 13.82 -4.08
C SER A 191 14.51 13.38 -2.84
N GLU A 192 13.25 13.82 -2.65
CA GLU A 192 12.43 13.36 -1.53
C GLU A 192 11.91 11.95 -1.79
N ALA A 193 11.39 11.70 -2.99
CA ALA A 193 10.81 10.43 -3.37
C ALA A 193 11.87 9.31 -3.51
N SER A 194 13.13 9.64 -3.80
CA SER A 194 14.18 8.64 -4.06
C SER A 194 14.48 7.79 -2.83
N ASN A 195 14.27 8.33 -1.63
CA ASN A 195 14.40 7.63 -0.35
C ASN A 195 13.49 6.40 -0.24
N PHE A 196 12.39 6.36 -1.02
CA PHE A 196 11.42 5.27 -1.03
C PHE A 196 11.63 4.29 -2.20
N THR A 197 12.68 4.46 -3.00
CA THR A 197 12.99 3.53 -4.11
C THR A 197 13.63 2.24 -3.60
N VAL A 198 13.60 1.19 -4.43
CA VAL A 198 14.17 -0.12 -4.08
C VAL A 198 15.63 -0.03 -3.61
N ALA A 199 16.46 0.77 -4.29
CA ALA A 199 17.87 0.91 -3.96
C ALA A 199 18.11 1.55 -2.58
N GLN A 200 17.30 2.56 -2.22
CA GLN A 200 17.50 3.34 -0.99
C GLN A 200 16.74 2.75 0.20
N PHE A 201 15.50 2.33 -0.03
CA PHE A 201 14.57 2.00 1.04
C PHE A 201 14.78 0.60 1.64
N ILE A 202 15.13 -0.37 0.79
CA ILE A 202 15.32 -1.77 1.18
C ILE A 202 16.70 -2.30 0.77
N GLU A 203 17.62 -1.40 0.38
CA GLU A 203 18.97 -1.74 -0.08
C GLU A 203 18.98 -2.81 -1.18
N GLY A 204 17.97 -2.78 -2.06
CA GLY A 204 17.64 -3.89 -2.98
C GLY A 204 18.81 -4.31 -3.87
N ASN A 205 19.71 -3.40 -4.21
CA ASN A 205 20.89 -3.69 -5.03
C ASN A 205 21.85 -4.72 -4.39
N LEU A 206 21.82 -4.85 -3.07
CA LEU A 206 22.70 -5.78 -2.35
C LEU A 206 22.22 -7.23 -2.40
N TRP A 207 20.93 -7.47 -2.64
CA TRP A 207 20.35 -8.81 -2.42
C TRP A 207 19.34 -9.26 -3.48
N LEU A 208 18.63 -8.35 -4.17
CA LEU A 208 17.71 -8.74 -5.22
C LEU A 208 18.38 -9.38 -6.45
N PRO A 209 19.60 -9.01 -6.89
CA PRO A 209 20.22 -9.61 -8.08
C PRO A 209 20.37 -11.14 -8.00
N SER A 210 20.68 -11.69 -6.83
CA SER A 210 20.85 -13.15 -6.64
C SER A 210 19.55 -13.93 -6.74
N THR A 211 18.40 -13.26 -6.62
CA THR A 211 17.06 -13.88 -6.74
C THR A 211 16.64 -14.12 -8.18
N GLY A 212 17.29 -13.48 -9.15
CA GLY A 212 16.93 -13.53 -10.58
C GLY A 212 15.69 -12.71 -10.96
N VAL A 213 15.00 -12.08 -10.00
CA VAL A 213 13.84 -11.23 -10.24
C VAL A 213 14.27 -9.86 -10.75
N ARG A 214 13.69 -9.41 -11.87
CA ARG A 214 13.92 -8.07 -12.40
C ARG A 214 13.22 -7.02 -11.53
N TYR A 215 13.92 -5.92 -11.25
CA TYR A 215 13.40 -4.79 -10.51
C TYR A 215 13.97 -3.48 -11.07
N SER A 216 13.25 -2.39 -10.85
CA SER A 216 13.76 -1.03 -11.05
C SER A 216 14.32 -0.53 -9.72
N ALA A 217 15.62 -0.21 -9.71
CA ALA A 217 16.32 0.24 -8.50
C ALA A 217 15.87 1.64 -8.04
N GLY A 218 15.52 2.51 -8.98
CA GLY A 218 15.09 3.89 -8.77
C GLY A 218 13.79 4.22 -9.50
N PHE A 219 13.70 5.43 -10.03
CA PHE A 219 12.62 5.83 -10.94
C PHE A 219 12.86 5.28 -12.35
N GLN A 220 11.80 5.16 -13.15
CA GLN A 220 11.96 4.97 -14.59
C GLN A 220 12.47 6.27 -15.23
N GLN A 221 13.52 6.17 -16.06
CA GLN A 221 13.90 7.26 -16.95
C GLN A 221 12.78 7.43 -17.98
N VAL A 222 12.32 8.67 -18.14
CA VAL A 222 11.35 9.06 -19.18
C VAL A 222 12.06 9.11 -20.52
#